data_AF-A7F1I3-F1
#
_entry.id   AF-A7F1I3-F1
#
_cell.length_a   1.000
_cell.length_b   1.000
_cell.length_c   1.000
_cell.angle_alpha   90.00
_cell.angle_beta   90.00
_cell.angle_gamma   90.00
#
_symmetry.space_group_name_H-M   'P 1'
#
loop_
_entity.id
_entity.type
_entity.pdbx_description
1 polymer ?
#
loop_
_entity_poly.entity_id
_entity_poly.type
_entity_poly.pdbx_seq_one_letter_code
_entity_poly.pdbx_strand_id
1 'polypeptide(L)'
;MADRDAPLQINLPPDAESMTKDEINTHIFFMGEALAMANLALNTNETPVGCVLVDPVLKKVVARGMNATNRSYNGTRHAEFIAIDELLSSSLRSDCGSADETREAKRKREENGSEADHGQGGGSEISGRGYGPENMKNLDLYVTIEPCIMCASLLQQFGIRKVWYGAVNDKFGGNGGVLNIHISNGKFDSNETAEDREGDIMEETGGGKRTQKQEGDYEVSGGWLREEAIVILRRFYVQENGRGG
;
A
#
# COMPACT_ATOMS: atom_id res chain seq x y z
N MET A 1 9.65 -7.04 39.33
CA MET A 1 8.77 -7.00 38.15
C MET A 1 9.49 -7.68 37.00
N ALA A 2 8.77 -8.27 36.04
CA ALA A 2 9.39 -8.65 34.77
C ALA A 2 9.65 -7.39 33.93
N ASP A 3 10.74 -7.41 33.18
CA ASP A 3 11.07 -6.36 32.21
C ASP A 3 9.98 -6.26 31.13
N ARG A 4 9.75 -5.04 30.60
CA ARG A 4 8.79 -4.77 29.53
C ARG A 4 9.43 -4.25 28.25
N ASP A 5 10.71 -3.88 28.28
CA ASP A 5 11.41 -3.26 27.16
C ASP A 5 12.28 -4.28 26.40
N ALA A 6 11.81 -5.53 26.32
CA ALA A 6 12.29 -6.45 25.30
C ALA A 6 11.82 -5.93 23.94
N PRO A 7 12.72 -5.49 23.03
CA PRO A 7 12.30 -5.07 21.70
C PRO A 7 11.64 -6.26 21.01
N LEU A 8 10.47 -6.03 20.40
CA LEU A 8 9.88 -7.04 19.52
C LEU A 8 10.95 -7.42 18.49
N GLN A 9 11.27 -8.71 18.43
CA GLN A 9 12.26 -9.25 17.51
C GLN A 9 11.63 -9.34 16.12
N ILE A 10 11.40 -8.17 15.53
CA ILE A 10 10.84 -8.00 14.19
C ILE A 10 11.77 -8.73 13.22
N ASN A 11 11.24 -9.72 12.51
CA ASN A 11 11.95 -10.37 11.42
C ASN A 11 12.00 -9.37 10.26
N LEU A 12 13.02 -8.52 10.27
CA LEU A 12 13.29 -7.59 9.18
C LEU A 12 13.66 -8.39 7.92
N PRO A 13 13.23 -7.94 6.73
CA PRO A 13 13.61 -8.59 5.48
C PRO A 13 15.11 -8.36 5.17
N PRO A 14 15.74 -9.23 4.35
CA PRO A 14 17.17 -9.15 4.06
C PRO A 14 17.60 -7.80 3.48
N ASP A 15 16.74 -7.15 2.69
CA ASP A 15 16.96 -5.79 2.17
C ASP A 15 17.33 -4.78 3.28
N ALA A 16 16.73 -4.93 4.47
CA ALA A 16 16.89 -4.02 5.60
C ALA A 16 18.30 -4.10 6.24
N GLU A 17 19.07 -5.17 6.01
CA GLU A 17 20.46 -5.26 6.48
C GLU A 17 21.36 -4.17 5.87
N SER A 18 20.98 -3.63 4.71
CA SER A 18 21.67 -2.53 4.03
C SER A 18 21.27 -1.12 4.51
N MET A 19 20.24 -1.00 5.35
CA MET A 19 19.55 0.27 5.64
C MET A 19 19.90 0.85 7.01
N THR A 20 19.77 2.17 7.17
CA THR A 20 19.93 2.79 8.49
C THR A 20 18.72 2.51 9.39
N LYS A 21 18.92 2.56 10.71
CA LYS A 21 17.84 2.37 11.70
C LYS A 21 16.67 3.35 11.52
N ASP A 22 16.95 4.59 11.10
CA ASP A 22 15.93 5.61 10.90
C ASP A 22 15.12 5.38 9.61
N GLU A 23 15.72 4.79 8.58
CA GLU A 23 15.00 4.31 7.39
C GLU A 23 14.12 3.10 7.75
N ILE A 24 14.67 2.10 8.44
CA ILE A 24 13.92 0.93 8.92
C ILE A 24 12.71 1.36 9.76
N ASN A 25 12.89 2.28 10.72
CA ASN A 25 11.80 2.86 11.50
C ASN A 25 10.77 3.60 10.63
N THR A 26 11.22 4.29 9.56
CA THR A 26 10.33 4.95 8.59
C THR A 26 9.46 3.94 7.83
N HIS A 27 10.05 2.84 7.36
CA HIS A 27 9.33 1.79 6.63
C HIS A 27 8.37 1.00 7.53
N ILE A 28 8.77 0.68 8.78
CA ILE A 28 7.91 0.10 9.81
C ILE A 28 6.70 1.01 10.08
N PHE A 29 6.89 2.33 10.20
CA PHE A 29 5.81 3.27 10.44
C PHE A 29 4.76 3.27 9.32
N PHE A 30 5.17 3.35 8.05
CA PHE A 30 4.23 3.33 6.92
C PHE A 30 3.57 1.96 6.71
N MET A 31 4.26 0.85 7.02
CA MET A 31 3.61 -0.46 7.04
C MET A 31 2.62 -0.60 8.22
N GLY A 32 2.88 0.07 9.34
CA GLY A 32 1.93 0.22 10.45
C GLY A 32 0.65 0.94 10.04
N GLU A 33 0.75 2.01 9.25
CA GLU A 33 -0.41 2.70 8.64
C GLU A 33 -1.19 1.77 7.67
N ALA A 34 -0.48 0.97 6.86
CA ALA A 34 -1.12 -0.03 6.00
C ALA A 34 -1.84 -1.12 6.83
N LEU A 35 -1.25 -1.58 7.94
CA LEU A 35 -1.87 -2.50 8.89
C LEU A 35 -3.09 -1.87 9.60
N ALA A 36 -3.09 -0.56 9.88
CA ALA A 36 -4.27 0.13 10.40
C ALA A 36 -5.44 0.09 9.41
N MET A 37 -5.17 0.32 8.12
CA MET A 37 -6.17 0.18 7.05
C MET A 37 -6.65 -1.27 6.89
N ALA A 38 -5.78 -2.27 7.03
CA ALA A 38 -6.15 -3.68 7.00
C ALA A 38 -7.05 -4.10 8.19
N ASN A 39 -6.79 -3.57 9.39
CA ASN A 39 -7.68 -3.76 10.55
C ASN A 39 -9.03 -3.05 10.36
N LEU A 40 -9.08 -1.90 9.66
CA LEU A 40 -10.34 -1.25 9.31
C LEU A 40 -11.17 -2.11 8.35
N ALA A 41 -10.54 -2.68 7.31
CA ALA A 41 -11.19 -3.65 6.42
C ALA A 41 -11.75 -4.86 7.20
N LEU A 42 -10.94 -5.48 8.07
CA LEU A 42 -11.37 -6.59 8.93
C LEU A 42 -12.62 -6.23 9.73
N ASN A 43 -12.63 -5.08 10.41
CA ASN A 43 -13.75 -4.59 11.20
C ASN A 43 -15.00 -4.31 10.36
N THR A 44 -14.85 -3.99 9.07
CA THR A 44 -15.96 -3.82 8.12
C THR A 44 -16.42 -5.12 7.44
N ASN A 45 -15.81 -6.28 7.73
CA ASN A 45 -16.04 -7.56 7.07
C ASN A 45 -15.59 -7.59 5.58
N GLU A 46 -14.49 -6.90 5.28
CA GLU A 46 -13.76 -7.00 4.01
C GLU A 46 -12.46 -7.80 4.21
N THR A 47 -11.97 -8.43 3.15
CA THR A 47 -10.67 -9.12 3.17
C THR A 47 -9.58 -8.12 3.60
N PRO A 48 -8.79 -8.40 4.66
CA PRO A 48 -8.01 -7.36 5.33
C PRO A 48 -6.67 -7.09 4.65
N VAL A 49 -6.76 -6.57 3.42
CA VAL A 49 -5.66 -5.93 2.71
C VAL A 49 -5.83 -4.43 2.88
N GLY A 50 -4.76 -3.76 3.32
CA GLY A 50 -4.69 -2.32 3.51
C GLY A 50 -3.39 -1.78 2.94
N CYS A 51 -3.42 -0.54 2.44
CA CYS A 51 -2.25 0.12 1.87
C CYS A 51 -2.24 1.63 2.11
N VAL A 52 -1.07 2.23 1.94
CA VAL A 52 -0.87 3.68 1.90
C VAL A 52 0.10 4.05 0.77
N LEU A 53 -0.21 5.12 0.04
CA LEU A 53 0.71 5.78 -0.90
C LEU A 53 1.46 6.88 -0.14
N VAL A 54 2.76 7.02 -0.39
CA VAL A 54 3.67 7.88 0.38
C VAL A 54 4.58 8.66 -0.55
N ASP A 55 4.74 9.98 -0.31
CA ASP A 55 5.86 10.76 -0.86
C ASP A 55 7.11 10.47 0.01
N PRO A 56 8.15 9.81 -0.53
CA PRO A 56 9.33 9.41 0.22
C PRO A 56 10.28 10.57 0.53
N VAL A 57 10.16 11.70 -0.17
CA VAL A 57 10.95 12.93 0.06
C VAL A 57 10.33 13.72 1.22
N LEU A 58 9.00 13.82 1.26
CA LEU A 58 8.28 14.50 2.33
C LEU A 58 7.95 13.59 3.53
N LYS A 59 8.22 12.29 3.44
CA LYS A 59 7.83 11.25 4.41
C LYS A 59 6.36 11.40 4.84
N LYS A 60 5.47 11.58 3.87
CA LYS A 60 4.04 11.86 4.09
C LYS A 60 3.14 10.88 3.33
N VAL A 61 2.15 10.32 4.02
CA VAL A 61 1.05 9.58 3.38
C VAL A 61 0.20 10.53 2.54
N VAL A 62 0.05 10.23 1.25
CA VAL A 62 -0.68 11.05 0.27
C VAL A 62 -2.10 10.53 0.00
N ALA A 63 -2.30 9.21 0.12
CA ALA A 63 -3.60 8.52 0.01
C ALA A 63 -3.55 7.17 0.73
N ARG A 64 -4.71 6.59 1.06
CA ARG A 64 -4.88 5.32 1.78
C ARG A 64 -5.88 4.42 1.07
N GLY A 65 -5.69 3.12 1.22
CA GLY A 65 -6.55 2.10 0.60
C GLY A 65 -6.82 0.94 1.53
N MET A 66 -7.99 0.33 1.36
CA MET A 66 -8.33 -0.98 1.92
C MET A 66 -9.32 -1.66 0.98
N ASN A 67 -9.40 -2.99 0.96
CA ASN A 67 -10.39 -3.66 0.12
C ASN A 67 -11.81 -3.21 0.47
N ALA A 68 -12.63 -3.00 -0.57
CA ALA A 68 -14.05 -2.68 -0.44
C ALA A 68 -14.91 -3.53 -1.41
N THR A 69 -14.47 -4.74 -1.70
CA THR A 69 -15.05 -5.67 -2.67
C THR A 69 -16.50 -6.06 -2.33
N ASN A 70 -16.79 -6.32 -1.04
CA ASN A 70 -18.11 -6.71 -0.56
C ASN A 70 -19.06 -5.49 -0.54
N ARG A 71 -18.57 -4.34 -0.05
CA ARG A 71 -19.31 -3.07 0.07
C ARG A 71 -19.68 -2.46 -1.29
N SER A 72 -18.84 -2.66 -2.30
CA SER A 72 -19.03 -2.11 -3.65
C SER A 72 -19.65 -3.08 -4.66
N TYR A 73 -19.79 -4.35 -4.30
CA TYR A 73 -20.18 -5.45 -5.19
C TYR A 73 -19.30 -5.54 -6.46
N ASN A 74 -18.03 -5.13 -6.36
CA ASN A 74 -17.09 -5.07 -7.47
C ASN A 74 -15.73 -5.69 -7.09
N GLY A 75 -15.39 -6.79 -7.74
CA GLY A 75 -14.13 -7.52 -7.52
C GLY A 75 -12.85 -6.74 -7.85
N THR A 76 -12.91 -5.60 -8.55
CA THR A 76 -11.71 -4.77 -8.79
C THR A 76 -11.43 -3.75 -7.68
N ARG A 77 -12.31 -3.60 -6.68
CA ARG A 77 -12.19 -2.61 -5.60
C ARG A 77 -11.26 -3.07 -4.47
N HIS A 78 -10.04 -3.40 -4.87
CA HIS A 78 -8.90 -3.69 -3.99
C HIS A 78 -8.32 -2.41 -3.35
N ALA A 79 -7.50 -2.57 -2.32
CA ALA A 79 -6.86 -1.48 -1.59
C ALA A 79 -6.07 -0.55 -2.52
N GLU A 80 -5.26 -1.10 -3.42
CA GLU A 80 -4.39 -0.35 -4.36
C GLU A 80 -5.22 0.53 -5.32
N PHE A 81 -6.34 0.01 -5.84
CA PHE A 81 -7.28 0.78 -6.66
C PHE A 81 -7.89 1.93 -5.85
N ILE A 82 -8.22 1.72 -4.58
CA ILE A 82 -8.87 2.73 -3.74
C ILE A 82 -7.90 3.83 -3.31
N ALA A 83 -6.63 3.51 -3.04
CA ALA A 83 -5.60 4.51 -2.78
C ALA A 83 -5.33 5.40 -4.01
N ILE A 84 -5.37 4.83 -5.22
CA ILE A 84 -5.23 5.62 -6.47
C ILE A 84 -6.50 6.46 -6.74
N ASP A 85 -7.69 5.92 -6.46
CA ASP A 85 -8.97 6.66 -6.59
C ASP A 85 -9.02 7.88 -5.62
N GLU A 86 -8.56 7.72 -4.37
CA GLU A 86 -8.41 8.84 -3.43
C GLU A 86 -7.36 9.85 -3.92
N LEU A 87 -6.18 9.40 -4.39
CA LEU A 87 -5.13 10.28 -4.88
C LEU A 87 -5.63 11.18 -6.03
N LEU A 88 -6.22 10.57 -7.06
CA LEU A 88 -6.76 11.28 -8.22
C LEU A 88 -7.92 12.21 -7.84
N SER A 89 -8.79 11.79 -6.92
CA SER A 89 -9.85 12.62 -6.36
C SER A 89 -9.30 13.84 -5.59
N SER A 90 -8.13 13.71 -4.95
CA SER A 90 -7.46 14.85 -4.29
C SER A 90 -6.88 15.85 -5.28
N SER A 91 -6.35 15.38 -6.42
CA SER A 91 -5.85 16.23 -7.51
C SER A 91 -6.95 17.10 -8.11
N LEU A 92 -8.07 16.49 -8.50
CA LEU A 92 -9.19 17.19 -9.16
C LEU A 92 -9.81 18.29 -8.29
N ARG A 93 -9.75 18.15 -6.96
CA ARG A 93 -10.19 19.16 -5.99
C ARG A 93 -9.23 20.34 -5.82
N SER A 94 -8.00 20.21 -6.31
CA SER A 94 -6.99 21.28 -6.26
C SER A 94 -7.11 22.22 -7.47
N ASP A 95 -7.45 21.69 -8.65
CA ASP A 95 -7.62 22.48 -9.87
C ASP A 95 -8.93 23.27 -9.92
N CYS A 96 -9.98 22.83 -9.21
CA CYS A 96 -11.30 23.48 -9.23
C CYS A 96 -11.41 24.75 -8.35
N GLY A 97 -10.28 25.41 -8.04
CA GLY A 97 -10.15 26.52 -7.08
C GLY A 97 -10.82 27.85 -7.45
N SER A 98 -11.87 27.87 -8.28
CA SER A 98 -12.69 29.06 -8.54
C SER A 98 -14.04 28.70 -9.22
N ALA A 99 -15.06 28.31 -8.44
CA ALA A 99 -16.46 28.36 -8.89
C ALA A 99 -17.53 28.33 -7.77
N ASP A 100 -17.51 27.34 -6.87
CA ASP A 100 -18.78 26.82 -6.28
C ASP A 100 -18.92 26.82 -4.75
N GLU A 101 -18.17 27.64 -4.01
CA GLU A 101 -18.41 27.84 -2.55
C GLU A 101 -19.58 28.79 -2.23
N THR A 102 -20.52 29.02 -3.16
CA THR A 102 -21.58 30.04 -3.01
C THR A 102 -23.01 29.49 -3.00
N ARG A 103 -23.23 28.16 -2.98
CA ARG A 103 -24.60 27.58 -3.09
C ARG A 103 -25.09 26.72 -1.93
N GLU A 104 -24.24 25.96 -1.26
CA GLU A 104 -24.72 25.09 -0.16
C GLU A 104 -24.78 25.80 1.23
N ALA A 105 -24.15 26.96 1.37
CA ALA A 105 -24.02 27.68 2.65
C ALA A 105 -25.22 28.57 3.05
N LYS A 106 -26.38 28.45 2.40
CA LYS A 106 -27.57 29.31 2.66
C LYS A 106 -28.86 28.57 3.06
N ARG A 107 -28.73 27.41 3.73
CA ARG A 107 -29.86 26.69 4.36
C ARG A 107 -29.55 26.10 5.75
N LYS A 108 -29.11 26.96 6.68
CA LYS A 108 -29.36 26.88 8.13
C LYS A 108 -28.65 28.06 8.84
N ARG A 109 -29.42 29.11 9.14
CA ARG A 109 -29.12 30.16 10.10
C ARG A 109 -30.37 30.29 10.99
N GLU A 110 -30.18 30.68 12.25
CA GLU A 110 -31.15 30.52 13.35
C GLU A 110 -31.33 29.02 13.72
N GLU A 111 -31.21 28.59 14.98
CA GLU A 111 -31.09 29.30 16.27
C GLU A 111 -30.00 28.68 17.20
N ASN A 112 -29.32 29.53 18.00
CA ASN A 112 -28.61 29.27 19.29
C ASN A 112 -27.52 28.15 19.35
N GLY A 113 -26.34 28.27 19.97
CA GLY A 113 -25.80 29.24 20.94
C GLY A 113 -25.98 28.74 22.40
N SER A 114 -24.96 28.53 23.24
CA SER A 114 -23.47 28.56 23.12
C SER A 114 -22.88 27.68 24.29
N GLU A 115 -21.59 27.63 24.72
CA GLU A 115 -20.34 28.36 24.48
C GLU A 115 -19.11 27.56 25.02
N ALA A 116 -17.87 27.96 24.65
CA ALA A 116 -16.57 27.71 25.33
C ALA A 116 -16.02 26.26 25.54
N ASP A 117 -14.71 25.99 25.69
CA ASP A 117 -13.46 26.65 25.22
C ASP A 117 -12.23 25.70 25.44
N HIS A 118 -11.11 25.96 24.72
CA HIS A 118 -9.73 25.42 24.84
C HIS A 118 -9.50 23.91 24.57
N GLY A 119 -8.33 23.50 24.03
CA GLY A 119 -7.10 24.29 23.78
C GLY A 119 -6.18 23.73 22.68
N GLN A 120 -5.15 24.52 22.36
CA GLN A 120 -4.30 24.43 21.18
C GLN A 120 -3.41 23.17 21.08
N GLY A 121 -3.21 22.69 19.85
CA GLY A 121 -2.11 21.79 19.46
C GLY A 121 -1.62 22.15 18.05
N GLY A 122 -0.46 22.80 17.94
CA GLY A 122 0.02 23.35 16.67
C GLY A 122 0.65 22.30 15.75
N GLY A 123 0.18 22.22 14.50
CA GLY A 123 0.80 21.43 13.43
C GLY A 123 0.96 22.30 12.18
N SER A 124 2.21 22.66 11.85
CA SER A 124 2.55 23.68 10.85
C SER A 124 1.81 23.53 9.52
N GLU A 125 1.23 24.63 9.04
CA GLU A 125 0.78 24.72 7.65
C GLU A 125 1.97 24.55 6.70
N ILE A 126 1.88 23.57 5.80
CA ILE A 126 2.75 23.43 4.63
C ILE A 126 1.82 23.17 3.45
N SER A 127 1.52 24.24 2.72
CA SER A 127 0.46 24.28 1.71
C SER A 127 0.77 23.41 0.50
N GLY A 128 0.05 22.29 0.41
CA GLY A 128 -0.34 21.64 -0.85
C GLY A 128 0.70 21.51 -1.94
N ARG A 129 1.64 20.55 -1.81
CA ARG A 129 2.10 19.83 -3.00
C ARG A 129 0.91 19.00 -3.50
N GLY A 130 0.29 19.40 -4.61
CA GLY A 130 -0.74 18.61 -5.27
C GLY A 130 -0.12 17.30 -5.80
N TYR A 131 -0.92 16.23 -5.84
CA TYR A 131 -0.49 14.92 -6.36
C TYR A 131 -1.36 14.50 -7.53
N GLY A 132 -0.86 14.71 -8.74
CA GLY A 132 -1.48 14.24 -9.98
C GLY A 132 -1.04 12.82 -10.38
N PRO A 133 -1.67 12.21 -11.40
CA PRO A 133 -1.28 10.90 -11.93
C PRO A 133 0.20 10.85 -12.33
N GLU A 134 0.74 11.93 -12.87
CA GLU A 134 2.13 12.07 -13.31
C GLU A 134 3.15 12.10 -12.16
N ASN A 135 2.68 12.11 -10.90
CA ASN A 135 3.52 12.05 -9.70
C ASN A 135 3.69 10.62 -9.16
N MET A 136 2.94 9.62 -9.65
CA MET A 136 3.03 8.21 -9.20
C MET A 136 4.46 7.65 -9.25
N LYS A 137 5.24 8.02 -10.27
CA LYS A 137 6.68 7.71 -10.42
C LYS A 137 7.61 8.23 -9.33
N ASN A 138 7.11 9.09 -8.44
CA ASN A 138 7.81 9.60 -7.27
C ASN A 138 7.28 8.99 -5.95
N LEU A 139 6.18 8.24 -5.98
CA LEU A 139 5.48 7.71 -4.81
C LEU A 139 5.86 6.25 -4.53
N ASP A 140 5.85 5.90 -3.25
CA ASP A 140 5.96 4.52 -2.78
C ASP A 140 4.58 4.01 -2.33
N LEU A 141 4.28 2.74 -2.62
CA LEU A 141 3.16 2.02 -2.00
C LEU A 141 3.67 1.17 -0.83
N TYR A 142 3.00 1.22 0.31
CA TYR A 142 3.14 0.25 1.40
C TYR A 142 1.84 -0.53 1.49
N VAL A 143 1.88 -1.86 1.42
CA VAL A 143 0.68 -2.72 1.41
C VAL A 143 0.88 -3.98 2.25
N THR A 144 -0.12 -4.38 3.03
CA THR A 144 0.04 -5.50 3.99
C THR A 144 0.31 -6.84 3.32
N ILE A 145 -0.27 -7.06 2.14
CA ILE A 145 -0.16 -8.28 1.33
C ILE A 145 0.34 -7.91 -0.06
N GLU A 146 1.20 -8.74 -0.66
CA GLU A 146 1.72 -8.57 -2.01
C GLU A 146 0.58 -8.31 -3.03
N PRO A 147 0.66 -7.23 -3.85
CA PRO A 147 -0.33 -6.92 -4.87
C PRO A 147 -0.63 -8.10 -5.78
N CYS A 148 -1.91 -8.32 -6.08
CA CYS A 148 -2.28 -9.34 -7.05
C CYS A 148 -1.91 -8.90 -8.48
N ILE A 149 -1.82 -9.84 -9.42
CA ILE A 149 -1.48 -9.60 -10.85
C ILE A 149 -2.21 -8.38 -11.46
N MET A 150 -3.51 -8.22 -11.16
CA MET A 150 -4.32 -7.07 -11.59
C MET A 150 -3.81 -5.73 -11.02
N CYS A 151 -3.48 -5.70 -9.73
CA CYS A 151 -3.02 -4.48 -9.06
C CYS A 151 -1.55 -4.18 -9.39
N ALA A 152 -0.71 -5.20 -9.53
CA ALA A 152 0.66 -5.06 -10.02
C ALA A 152 0.69 -4.45 -11.44
N SER A 153 -0.19 -4.91 -12.35
CA SER A 153 -0.32 -4.32 -13.68
C SER A 153 -0.84 -2.88 -13.66
N LEU A 154 -1.76 -2.53 -12.75
CA LEU A 154 -2.19 -1.14 -12.54
C LEU A 154 -1.01 -0.26 -12.09
N LEU A 155 -0.23 -0.72 -11.12
CA LEU A 155 0.93 -0.02 -10.57
C LEU A 155 2.04 0.19 -11.61
N GLN A 156 2.22 -0.78 -12.52
CA GLN A 156 3.13 -0.67 -13.68
C GLN A 156 2.63 0.37 -14.70
N GLN A 157 1.33 0.37 -15.01
CA GLN A 157 0.73 1.33 -15.96
C GLN A 157 0.74 2.78 -15.45
N PHE A 158 0.58 2.99 -14.14
CA PHE A 158 0.81 4.29 -13.50
C PHE A 158 2.29 4.57 -13.21
N GLY A 159 3.19 3.61 -13.46
CA GLY A 159 4.63 3.73 -13.33
C GLY A 159 5.09 4.13 -11.93
N ILE A 160 4.62 3.44 -10.89
CA ILE A 160 4.97 3.74 -9.49
C ILE A 160 6.48 3.64 -9.22
N ARG A 161 7.01 4.33 -8.20
CA ARG A 161 8.45 4.26 -7.87
C ARG A 161 8.85 2.89 -7.29
N LYS A 162 8.18 2.49 -6.20
CA LYS A 162 8.52 1.29 -5.41
C LYS A 162 7.29 0.75 -4.66
N VAL A 163 7.25 -0.57 -4.46
CA VAL A 163 6.24 -1.25 -3.64
C VAL A 163 6.90 -1.99 -2.48
N TRP A 164 6.55 -1.59 -1.26
CA TRP A 164 6.89 -2.26 -0.02
C TRP A 164 5.72 -3.14 0.41
N TYR A 165 5.93 -4.43 0.67
CA TYR A 165 4.85 -5.33 1.09
C TYR A 165 5.21 -6.22 2.28
N GLY A 166 4.19 -6.63 3.03
CA GLY A 166 4.34 -7.51 4.19
C GLY A 166 4.43 -8.98 3.82
N ALA A 167 3.29 -9.65 3.67
CA ALA A 167 3.24 -11.06 3.32
C ALA A 167 3.09 -11.31 1.80
N VAL A 168 3.71 -12.40 1.33
CA VAL A 168 3.58 -12.90 -0.05
C VAL A 168 2.13 -13.36 -0.34
N ASN A 169 1.71 -13.30 -1.60
CA ASN A 169 0.37 -13.64 -2.06
C ASN A 169 0.41 -14.93 -2.90
N ASP A 170 0.57 -16.07 -2.22
CA ASP A 170 0.75 -17.42 -2.79
C ASP A 170 -0.32 -17.87 -3.82
N LYS A 171 -1.45 -17.14 -3.93
CA LYS A 171 -2.56 -17.46 -4.86
C LYS A 171 -2.57 -16.59 -6.11
N PHE A 172 -2.20 -15.30 -5.99
CA PHE A 172 -2.45 -14.31 -7.04
C PHE A 172 -1.35 -13.24 -7.18
N GLY A 173 -0.21 -13.37 -6.49
CA GLY A 173 0.86 -12.37 -6.42
C GLY A 173 1.47 -11.97 -7.77
N GLY A 174 1.52 -10.66 -8.04
CA GLY A 174 2.11 -10.08 -9.26
C GLY A 174 3.52 -9.52 -9.08
N ASN A 175 4.10 -9.63 -7.89
CA ASN A 175 5.41 -9.10 -7.50
C ASN A 175 6.40 -10.20 -7.07
N GLY A 176 6.19 -11.43 -7.54
CA GLY A 176 7.02 -12.61 -7.23
C GLY A 176 6.25 -13.83 -6.71
N GLY A 177 5.06 -13.66 -6.14
CA GLY A 177 4.28 -14.77 -5.56
C GLY A 177 3.73 -15.77 -6.58
N VAL A 178 3.34 -15.29 -7.77
CA VAL A 178 2.87 -16.12 -8.90
C VAL A 178 3.42 -15.64 -10.25
N LEU A 179 3.46 -14.33 -10.49
CA LEU A 179 4.07 -13.71 -11.67
C LEU A 179 4.96 -12.52 -11.28
N ASN A 180 5.87 -12.15 -12.18
CA ASN A 180 6.74 -10.97 -12.07
C ASN A 180 6.25 -9.83 -12.97
N ILE A 181 5.08 -9.26 -12.67
CA ILE A 181 4.52 -8.15 -13.47
C ILE A 181 5.34 -6.87 -13.32
N HIS A 182 5.92 -6.65 -12.13
CA HIS A 182 6.73 -5.47 -11.79
C HIS A 182 8.01 -5.29 -12.62
N ILE A 183 8.50 -6.32 -13.32
CA ILE A 183 9.71 -6.30 -14.15
C ILE A 183 9.39 -6.91 -15.52
N SER A 184 9.50 -6.10 -16.58
CA SER A 184 9.16 -6.43 -17.97
C SER A 184 7.67 -6.66 -18.23
N ASN A 185 7.18 -6.06 -19.31
CA ASN A 185 5.76 -6.07 -19.66
C ASN A 185 5.31 -7.40 -20.30
N GLY A 186 5.25 -8.47 -19.51
CA GLY A 186 4.70 -9.77 -19.92
C GLY A 186 5.52 -10.54 -20.97
N LYS A 187 6.82 -10.22 -21.12
CA LYS A 187 7.73 -10.99 -21.98
C LYS A 187 8.05 -12.35 -21.35
N PHE A 188 7.18 -13.32 -21.59
CA PHE A 188 7.61 -14.72 -21.68
C PHE A 188 8.62 -14.81 -22.81
N ASP A 189 9.89 -15.07 -22.51
CA ASP A 189 10.83 -15.54 -23.52
C ASP A 189 10.30 -16.89 -24.01
N SER A 190 9.75 -16.89 -25.24
CA SER A 190 8.88 -17.96 -25.75
C SER A 190 9.67 -19.20 -26.23
N ASN A 191 10.68 -19.58 -25.46
CA ASN A 191 11.72 -20.52 -25.85
C ASN A 191 12.30 -21.36 -24.69
N GLU A 192 11.70 -21.27 -23.49
CA GLU A 192 11.90 -22.26 -22.43
C GLU A 192 10.79 -23.33 -22.52
N THR A 193 11.11 -24.42 -23.21
CA THR A 193 10.30 -25.65 -23.23
C THR A 193 10.35 -26.34 -21.86
N ALA A 194 9.26 -27.00 -21.47
CA ALA A 194 9.07 -27.49 -20.10
C ALA A 194 9.89 -28.75 -19.75
N GLU A 195 11.17 -28.54 -19.44
CA GLU A 195 12.13 -29.40 -18.72
C GLU A 195 13.02 -28.39 -17.93
N ASP A 196 13.14 -28.40 -16.59
CA ASP A 196 12.82 -29.42 -15.59
C ASP A 196 12.15 -28.87 -14.31
N ARG A 197 11.61 -29.78 -13.49
CA ARG A 197 11.30 -29.53 -12.07
C ARG A 197 12.12 -30.46 -11.19
N GLU A 198 13.28 -29.99 -10.73
CA GLU A 198 13.75 -30.23 -9.36
C GLU A 198 14.77 -29.15 -9.00
N GLY A 199 14.90 -28.87 -7.70
CA GLY A 199 15.36 -27.57 -7.24
C GLY A 199 16.86 -27.35 -7.32
N ASP A 200 17.26 -26.07 -7.28
CA ASP A 200 18.53 -25.69 -6.68
C ASP A 200 18.39 -24.38 -5.88
N ILE A 201 19.22 -24.24 -4.85
CA ILE A 201 19.33 -23.00 -4.05
C ILE A 201 20.69 -22.41 -4.38
N MET A 202 20.74 -21.33 -5.17
CA MET A 202 21.99 -20.66 -5.50
C MET A 202 21.93 -19.14 -5.30
N GLU A 203 22.92 -18.62 -4.58
CA GLU A 203 23.22 -17.20 -4.47
C GLU A 203 23.84 -16.67 -5.77
N GLU A 204 23.08 -15.88 -6.54
CA GLU A 204 23.60 -15.18 -7.73
C GLU A 204 24.47 -13.97 -7.35
N THR A 205 25.67 -14.23 -6.82
CA THR A 205 26.66 -13.18 -6.50
C THR A 205 27.37 -12.67 -7.75
N GLY A 206 26.69 -11.76 -8.48
CA GLY A 206 27.30 -10.76 -9.36
C GLY A 206 27.84 -11.23 -10.72
N GLY A 207 27.02 -11.15 -11.77
CA GLY A 207 27.42 -11.55 -13.15
C GLY A 207 27.06 -10.62 -14.31
N GLY A 208 26.07 -9.74 -14.17
CA GLY A 208 25.83 -8.64 -15.13
C GLY A 208 25.21 -8.98 -16.50
N LYS A 209 23.90 -9.26 -16.54
CA LYS A 209 23.06 -8.82 -17.67
C LYS A 209 22.35 -7.53 -17.27
N ARG A 210 22.64 -6.41 -17.95
CA ARG A 210 21.87 -5.16 -17.80
C ARG A 210 20.55 -5.28 -18.56
N THR A 211 19.54 -5.86 -17.93
CA THR A 211 18.15 -5.75 -18.37
C THR A 211 17.83 -4.27 -18.51
N GLN A 212 17.49 -3.81 -19.72
CA GLN A 212 17.11 -2.42 -19.92
C GLN A 212 15.77 -2.19 -19.21
N LYS A 213 15.77 -1.35 -18.17
CA LYS A 213 14.56 -1.01 -17.40
C LYS A 213 13.52 -0.47 -18.37
N GLN A 214 12.38 -1.16 -18.49
CA GLN A 214 11.29 -0.82 -19.39
C GLN A 214 10.43 0.28 -18.77
N GLU A 215 9.67 0.98 -19.60
CA GLU A 215 8.75 2.01 -19.15
C GLU A 215 7.64 1.36 -18.31
N GLY A 216 7.52 1.79 -17.05
CA GLY A 216 6.60 1.23 -16.05
C GLY A 216 7.24 0.28 -15.01
N ASP A 217 8.44 -0.26 -15.25
CA ASP A 217 9.11 -1.18 -14.30
C ASP A 217 9.32 -0.51 -12.92
N TYR A 218 9.01 -1.21 -11.83
CA TYR A 218 9.12 -0.67 -10.46
C TYR A 218 9.84 -1.62 -9.50
N GLU A 219 10.47 -1.05 -8.46
CA GLU A 219 11.16 -1.83 -7.44
C GLU A 219 10.16 -2.46 -6.46
N VAL A 220 10.50 -3.63 -5.93
CA VAL A 220 9.73 -4.30 -4.86
C VAL A 220 10.61 -4.62 -3.67
N SER A 221 10.02 -4.71 -2.48
CA SER A 221 10.65 -5.22 -1.25
C SER A 221 9.58 -5.86 -0.37
N GLY A 222 9.74 -7.14 -0.04
CA GLY A 222 8.77 -7.94 0.71
C GLY A 222 9.23 -8.23 2.14
N GLY A 223 8.31 -8.69 3.00
CA GLY A 223 8.61 -9.16 4.36
C GLY A 223 8.36 -8.16 5.50
N TRP A 224 7.97 -6.91 5.19
CA TRP A 224 7.81 -5.85 6.19
C TRP A 224 6.58 -6.06 7.07
N LEU A 225 6.76 -6.34 8.38
CA LEU A 225 5.67 -6.69 9.32
C LEU A 225 4.78 -7.85 8.80
N ARG A 226 5.46 -8.85 8.23
CA ARG A 226 4.87 -10.04 7.62
C ARG A 226 4.01 -10.85 8.58
N GLU A 227 4.48 -11.03 9.82
CA GLU A 227 3.78 -11.84 10.82
C GLU A 227 2.45 -11.18 11.24
N GLU A 228 2.44 -9.85 11.40
CA GLU A 228 1.25 -9.06 11.68
C GLU A 228 0.21 -9.17 10.55
N ALA A 229 0.64 -9.05 9.30
CA ALA A 229 -0.22 -9.19 8.12
C ALA A 229 -0.82 -10.61 8.02
N ILE A 230 -0.02 -11.66 8.27
CA ILE A 230 -0.48 -13.05 8.30
C ILE A 230 -1.47 -13.29 9.45
N VAL A 231 -1.22 -12.72 10.65
CA VAL A 231 -2.15 -12.83 11.79
C VAL A 231 -3.49 -12.17 11.50
N ILE A 232 -3.49 -11.02 10.82
CA ILE A 232 -4.72 -10.32 10.42
C ILE A 232 -5.50 -11.13 9.37
N LEU A 233 -4.85 -11.67 8.33
CA LEU A 233 -5.50 -12.57 7.37
C LEU A 233 -6.10 -13.82 8.04
N ARG A 234 -5.37 -14.44 8.98
CA ARG A 234 -5.86 -15.62 9.72
C ARG A 234 -7.12 -15.32 10.53
N ARG A 235 -7.24 -14.13 11.11
CA ARG A 235 -8.47 -13.70 11.81
C ARG A 235 -9.67 -13.63 10.88
N PHE A 236 -9.50 -13.09 9.66
CA PHE A 236 -10.56 -13.00 8.66
C PHE A 236 -11.11 -14.38 8.28
N TYR A 237 -10.25 -15.33 7.90
CA TYR A 237 -10.72 -16.68 7.53
C TYR A 237 -11.44 -17.42 8.68
N VAL A 238 -11.02 -17.21 9.94
CA VAL A 238 -11.74 -17.75 11.11
C VAL A 238 -13.11 -17.07 11.29
N GLN A 239 -13.20 -15.76 11.06
CA GLN A 239 -14.46 -15.01 11.14
C GLN A 239 -15.43 -15.35 10.00
N GLU A 240 -14.96 -15.60 8.78
CA GLU A 240 -15.81 -16.05 7.66
C GLU A 240 -16.36 -17.45 7.91
N ASN A 241 -15.51 -18.41 8.28
CA ASN A 241 -15.93 -19.79 8.56
C ASN A 241 -16.99 -19.85 9.67
N GLY A 242 -16.92 -18.97 10.67
CA GLY A 242 -17.90 -18.84 11.75
C GLY A 242 -19.28 -18.28 11.34
N ARG A 243 -19.49 -17.93 10.07
CA ARG A 243 -20.77 -17.40 9.52
C ARG A 243 -21.50 -18.39 8.61
N GLY A 244 -20.88 -19.54 8.32
CA GLY A 244 -21.39 -20.57 7.40
C GLY A 244 -22.12 -21.74 8.06
N GLY A 245 -22.65 -21.55 9.28
CA GLY A 245 -23.33 -22.58 10.08
C GLY A 245 -24.52 -22.05 10.87
#